data_AF-A0A2T2TQN7-F1
#
_entry.id   AF-A0A2T2TQN7-F1
#
_cell.length_a   1.000
_cell.length_b   1.000
_cell.length_c   1.000
_cell.angle_alpha   90.00
_cell.angle_beta   90.00
_cell.angle_gamma   90.00
#
_symmetry.space_group_name_H-M   'P 1'
#
loop_
_entity.id
_entity.type
_entity.pdbx_description
1 polymer ?
#
loop_
_entity_poly.entity_id
_entity_poly.type
_entity_poly.pdbx_seq_one_letter_code
_entity_poly.pdbx_strand_id
1 'polypeptide(L)'
;MTPPLYLLYLDRYHQGDPLFQKELAQRFARTRPGEPPALILHTAGEKLERTLEAEGLFPERDAGGVVQPETPRQAALAERAAREANQEIVALFTEEEVSVVGLQGADRGLLHSGAASSEDGSQDGSVTAGALGWVEDLVKMRVVPVVSALAEGPERAEAVAPDRAALALAEALESFAVTFCFLVKGDRLRDPLSADALPGDDVLPEPAVVRRVADANARRDDGGRVVLTDLDGFFADDGPRGAQVRAA
;
A
#
# COMPACT_ATOMS: atom_id res chain seq x y z
N MET A 1 4.96 -21.66 -14.04
CA MET A 1 3.88 -20.78 -13.55
C MET A 1 4.53 -19.71 -12.71
N THR A 2 4.21 -18.44 -12.96
CA THR A 2 4.71 -17.32 -12.15
C THR A 2 4.10 -17.41 -10.74
N PRO A 3 4.90 -17.38 -9.66
CA PRO A 3 4.39 -17.49 -8.29
C PRO A 3 3.49 -16.29 -7.94
N PRO A 4 2.44 -16.48 -7.11
CA PRO A 4 1.59 -15.36 -6.68
C PRO A 4 2.33 -14.45 -5.69
N LEU A 5 1.98 -13.16 -5.71
CA LEU A 5 2.34 -12.20 -4.67
C LEU A 5 1.12 -11.31 -4.38
N TYR A 6 0.79 -11.16 -3.11
CA TYR A 6 -0.33 -10.33 -2.67
C TYR A 6 0.20 -8.99 -2.17
N LEU A 7 -0.04 -7.93 -2.94
CA LEU A 7 0.24 -6.57 -2.50
C LEU A 7 -0.93 -6.10 -1.65
N LEU A 8 -0.76 -6.14 -0.34
CA LEU A 8 -1.76 -5.72 0.64
C LEU A 8 -1.55 -4.24 0.95
N TYR A 9 -2.52 -3.40 0.59
CA TYR A 9 -2.52 -2.00 1.01
C TYR A 9 -3.16 -1.87 2.39
N LEU A 10 -2.37 -1.43 3.38
CA LEU A 10 -2.84 -1.08 4.71
C LEU A 10 -3.25 0.40 4.70
N ASP A 11 -4.53 0.64 4.44
CA ASP A 11 -5.12 1.98 4.39
C ASP A 11 -5.17 2.68 5.75
N ARG A 12 -5.53 3.96 5.77
CA ARG A 12 -5.57 4.79 6.99
C ARG A 12 -6.40 4.20 8.12
N TYR A 13 -7.52 3.54 7.82
CA TYR A 13 -8.43 3.03 8.86
C TYR A 13 -7.81 1.81 9.53
N HIS A 14 -7.34 0.85 8.74
CA HIS A 14 -6.70 -0.36 9.27
C HIS A 14 -5.33 -0.07 9.90
N GLN A 15 -4.61 0.93 9.39
CA GLN A 15 -3.40 1.47 10.00
C GLN A 15 -3.70 2.25 11.30
N GLY A 16 -4.89 2.81 11.45
CA GLY A 16 -5.33 3.50 12.67
C GLY A 16 -5.80 2.57 13.79
N ASP A 17 -6.01 1.27 13.49
CA ASP A 17 -6.55 0.28 14.43
C ASP A 17 -5.47 -0.72 14.92
N PRO A 18 -4.94 -0.54 16.15
CA PRO A 18 -3.94 -1.46 16.70
C PRO A 18 -4.45 -2.88 16.92
N LEU A 19 -5.75 -3.07 17.19
CA LEU A 19 -6.33 -4.40 17.38
C LEU A 19 -6.37 -5.14 16.05
N PHE A 20 -6.75 -4.44 14.98
CA PHE A 20 -6.70 -5.00 13.63
C PHE A 20 -5.26 -5.38 13.24
N GLN A 21 -4.29 -4.49 13.43
CA GLN A 21 -2.88 -4.79 13.10
C GLN A 21 -2.36 -6.00 13.87
N LYS A 22 -2.70 -6.10 15.16
CA LYS A 22 -2.35 -7.23 16.01
C LYS A 22 -2.98 -8.52 15.48
N GLU A 23 -4.26 -8.50 15.11
CA GLU A 23 -4.90 -9.67 14.52
C GLU A 23 -4.23 -10.06 13.19
N LEU A 24 -3.94 -9.09 12.32
CA LEU A 24 -3.24 -9.31 11.06
C LEU A 24 -1.87 -9.98 11.27
N ALA A 25 -1.07 -9.47 12.19
CA ALA A 25 0.22 -10.08 12.55
C ALA A 25 0.05 -11.50 13.10
N GLN A 26 -0.90 -11.73 14.00
CA GLN A 26 -1.21 -13.06 14.53
C GLN A 26 -1.64 -14.05 13.46
N ARG A 27 -2.36 -13.61 12.43
CA ARG A 27 -2.72 -14.48 11.30
C ARG A 27 -1.49 -14.90 10.52
N PHE A 28 -0.57 -13.97 10.20
CA PHE A 28 0.72 -14.29 9.57
C PHE A 28 1.58 -15.24 10.42
N ALA A 29 1.57 -15.09 11.74
CA ALA A 29 2.33 -15.94 12.65
C ALA A 29 1.77 -17.37 12.74
N ARG A 30 0.45 -17.53 12.61
CA ARG A 30 -0.24 -18.83 12.70
C ARG A 30 -0.26 -19.59 11.38
N THR A 31 -0.09 -18.92 10.25
CA THR A 31 0.06 -19.57 8.95
C THR A 31 1.47 -20.12 8.78
N ARG A 32 1.69 -20.87 7.69
CA ARG A 32 3.06 -21.27 7.33
C ARG A 32 3.89 -19.99 7.14
N PRO A 33 5.17 -19.97 7.56
CA PRO A 33 5.99 -18.78 7.43
C PRO A 33 5.96 -18.21 6.00
N GLY A 34 5.68 -16.91 5.88
CA GLY A 34 5.56 -16.21 4.61
C GLY A 34 4.33 -16.57 3.76
N GLU A 35 3.35 -17.28 4.31
CA GLU A 35 2.07 -17.55 3.64
C GLU A 35 0.94 -16.69 4.22
N PRO A 36 0.09 -16.07 3.39
CA PRO A 36 0.24 -16.00 1.94
C PRO A 36 1.44 -15.09 1.57
N PRO A 37 2.15 -15.33 0.44
CA PRO A 37 3.28 -14.50 0.02
C PRO A 37 2.80 -13.08 -0.20
N ALA A 38 3.23 -12.17 0.65
CA ALA A 38 2.68 -10.82 0.72
C ALA A 38 3.77 -9.75 0.76
N LEU A 39 3.43 -8.59 0.20
CA LEU A 39 4.11 -7.31 0.41
C LEU A 39 3.08 -6.34 0.97
N ILE A 40 3.37 -5.75 2.13
CA ILE A 40 2.48 -4.77 2.75
C ILE A 40 2.95 -3.38 2.32
N LEU A 41 2.05 -2.60 1.73
CA LEU A 41 2.25 -1.19 1.41
C LEU A 41 1.43 -0.35 2.38
N HIS A 42 2.01 0.72 2.93
CA HIS A 42 1.27 1.67 3.77
C HIS A 42 1.71 3.12 3.51
N THR A 43 0.89 4.06 3.95
CA THR A 43 1.24 5.50 3.96
C THR A 43 1.52 5.96 5.39
N ALA A 44 1.60 7.28 5.63
CA ALA A 44 1.64 7.81 6.99
C ALA A 44 0.29 7.72 7.72
N GLY A 45 -0.82 7.45 7.02
CA GLY A 45 -2.14 7.27 7.61
C GLY A 45 -2.60 8.45 8.49
N GLU A 46 -3.38 8.14 9.53
CA GLU A 46 -3.85 9.12 10.52
C GLU A 46 -2.71 9.73 11.36
N LYS A 47 -1.53 9.08 11.39
CA LYS A 47 -0.38 9.59 12.14
C LYS A 47 0.10 10.93 11.58
N LEU A 48 0.03 11.12 10.26
CA LEU A 48 0.37 12.39 9.64
C LEU A 48 -0.58 13.50 10.06
N GLU A 49 -1.89 13.25 10.01
CA GLU A 49 -2.91 14.21 10.42
C GLU A 49 -2.68 14.64 11.87
N ARG A 50 -2.53 13.68 12.78
CA ARG A 50 -2.23 13.96 14.19
C ARG A 50 -0.95 14.76 14.39
N THR A 51 0.09 14.46 13.60
CA THR A 51 1.38 15.17 13.67
C THR A 51 1.24 16.61 13.19
N LEU A 52 0.46 16.84 12.14
CA LEU A 52 0.20 18.18 11.62
C LEU A 52 -0.74 18.98 12.54
N GLU A 53 -1.78 18.35 13.07
CA GLU A 53 -2.72 18.96 14.03
C GLU A 53 -2.02 19.38 15.31
N ALA A 54 -1.08 18.57 15.82
CA ALA A 54 -0.25 18.91 16.98
C ALA A 54 0.61 20.17 16.77
N GLU A 55 0.91 20.49 15.50
CA GLU A 55 1.64 21.69 15.08
C GLU A 55 0.71 22.84 14.67
N GLY A 56 -0.61 22.68 14.85
CA GLY A 56 -1.64 23.66 14.47
C GLY A 56 -1.93 23.72 12.96
N LEU A 57 -1.57 22.67 12.22
CA LEU A 57 -1.76 22.55 10.78
C LEU A 57 -2.90 21.57 10.47
N PHE A 58 -3.83 21.96 9.60
CA PHE A 58 -5.00 21.17 9.24
C PHE A 58 -5.04 20.98 7.72
N PRO A 59 -4.25 20.05 7.18
CA PRO A 59 -4.18 19.87 5.74
C PRO A 59 -5.48 19.29 5.18
N GLU A 60 -5.81 19.65 3.94
CA GLU A 60 -6.84 18.95 3.17
C GLU A 60 -6.23 17.71 2.48
N ARG A 61 -7.06 16.70 2.24
CA ARG A 61 -6.72 15.57 1.38
C ARG A 61 -7.14 15.90 -0.04
N ASP A 62 -6.32 15.52 -1.00
CA ASP A 62 -6.70 15.61 -2.41
C ASP A 62 -7.81 14.60 -2.77
N ALA A 63 -8.27 14.63 -4.03
CA ALA A 63 -9.25 13.68 -4.56
C ALA A 63 -8.77 12.22 -4.50
N GLY A 64 -7.50 11.99 -4.18
CA GLY A 64 -6.92 10.68 -3.94
C GLY A 64 -6.83 10.26 -2.49
N GLY A 65 -7.30 11.08 -1.56
CA GLY A 65 -7.22 10.80 -0.14
C GLY A 65 -5.81 11.02 0.42
N VAL A 66 -4.91 11.71 -0.28
CA VAL A 66 -3.54 11.95 0.17
C VAL A 66 -3.42 13.35 0.74
N VAL A 67 -2.83 13.47 1.92
CA VAL A 67 -2.44 14.76 2.48
C VAL A 67 -1.29 15.30 1.64
N GLN A 68 -1.52 16.42 0.96
CA GLN A 68 -0.50 17.08 0.13
C GLN A 68 0.24 18.11 0.97
N PRO A 69 1.54 17.90 1.26
CA PRO A 69 2.30 18.89 2.02
C PRO A 69 2.57 20.14 1.18
N GLU A 70 2.15 21.31 1.67
CA GLU A 70 2.30 22.59 0.96
C GLU A 70 3.63 23.29 1.25
N THR A 71 4.33 22.85 2.30
CA THR A 71 5.58 23.48 2.75
C THR A 71 6.68 22.44 3.00
N PRO A 72 7.97 22.82 2.90
CA PRO A 72 9.09 21.92 3.23
C PRO A 72 8.98 21.31 4.64
N ARG A 73 8.45 22.09 5.60
CA ARG A 73 8.19 21.62 6.97
C ARG A 73 7.10 20.55 7.00
N GLN A 74 5.96 20.79 6.35
CA GLN A 74 4.89 19.78 6.27
C GLN A 74 5.39 18.50 5.59
N ALA A 75 6.17 18.64 4.52
CA ALA A 75 6.76 17.49 3.86
C ALA A 75 7.69 16.73 4.83
N ALA A 76 8.47 17.44 5.67
CA ALA A 76 9.36 16.84 6.67
C ALA A 76 8.59 16.04 7.73
N LEU A 77 7.44 16.56 8.14
CA LEU A 77 6.52 15.87 9.04
C LEU A 77 5.88 14.65 8.36
N ALA A 78 5.50 14.73 7.09
CA ALA A 78 4.96 13.62 6.31
C ALA A 78 5.95 12.46 6.19
N GLU A 79 7.19 12.76 5.82
CA GLU A 79 8.25 11.74 5.77
C GLU A 79 8.47 11.11 7.14
N ARG A 80 8.66 11.94 8.18
CA ARG A 80 8.87 11.44 9.54
C ARG A 80 7.71 10.54 10.00
N ALA A 81 6.47 10.96 9.79
CA ALA A 81 5.29 10.19 10.19
C ALA A 81 5.24 8.83 9.47
N ALA A 82 5.56 8.78 8.17
CA ALA A 82 5.63 7.52 7.42
C ALA A 82 6.75 6.60 7.94
N ARG A 83 7.93 7.14 8.26
CA ARG A 83 9.06 6.37 8.82
C ARG A 83 8.70 5.77 10.17
N GLU A 84 8.12 6.57 11.06
CA GLU A 84 7.74 6.09 12.39
C GLU A 84 6.59 5.08 12.32
N ALA A 85 5.60 5.28 11.43
CA ALA A 85 4.53 4.32 11.23
C ALA A 85 5.04 2.95 10.73
N ASN A 86 6.03 2.95 9.82
CA ASN A 86 6.67 1.72 9.35
C ASN A 86 7.32 0.96 10.52
N GLN A 87 8.07 1.67 11.37
CA GLN A 87 8.72 1.08 12.53
C GLN A 87 7.71 0.52 13.54
N GLU A 88 6.59 1.20 13.77
CA GLU A 88 5.52 0.74 14.66
C GLU A 88 4.87 -0.55 14.14
N ILE A 89 4.53 -0.61 12.85
CA ILE A 89 3.97 -1.83 12.22
C ILE A 89 4.96 -2.99 12.34
N VAL A 90 6.23 -2.75 12.00
CA VAL A 90 7.29 -3.77 12.03
C VAL A 90 7.55 -4.29 13.44
N ALA A 91 7.58 -3.40 14.43
CA ALA A 91 7.74 -3.77 15.83
C ALA A 91 6.59 -4.69 16.28
N LEU A 92 5.35 -4.29 16.02
CA LEU A 92 4.16 -5.07 16.35
C LEU A 92 4.18 -6.46 15.67
N PHE A 93 4.53 -6.53 14.39
CA PHE A 93 4.62 -7.81 13.68
C PHE A 93 5.74 -8.71 14.23
N THR A 94 6.86 -8.10 14.61
CA THR A 94 7.99 -8.82 15.22
C THR A 94 7.63 -9.37 16.61
N GLU A 95 6.86 -8.62 17.40
CA GLU A 95 6.35 -9.06 18.71
C GLU A 95 5.44 -10.29 18.60
N GLU A 96 4.70 -10.42 17.49
CA GLU A 96 3.89 -11.60 17.17
C GLU A 96 4.67 -12.68 16.40
N GLU A 97 6.02 -12.62 16.39
CA GLU A 97 6.92 -13.61 15.79
C GLU A 97 6.83 -13.73 14.25
N VAL A 98 6.34 -12.70 13.56
CA VAL A 98 6.32 -12.67 12.10
C VAL A 98 7.70 -12.27 11.56
N SER A 99 8.20 -13.01 10.56
CA SER A 99 9.42 -12.61 9.85
C SER A 99 9.11 -11.44 8.92
N VAL A 100 9.42 -10.23 9.37
CA VAL A 100 9.15 -8.98 8.64
C VAL A 100 10.41 -8.14 8.48
N VAL A 101 10.43 -7.32 7.43
CA VAL A 101 11.44 -6.26 7.25
C VAL A 101 10.74 -4.97 6.86
N GLY A 102 11.00 -3.91 7.64
CA GLY A 102 10.56 -2.55 7.34
C GLY A 102 11.44 -1.90 6.28
N LEU A 103 10.81 -1.42 5.21
CA LEU A 103 11.44 -0.76 4.07
C LEU A 103 10.78 0.59 3.82
N GLN A 104 11.58 1.54 3.39
CA GLN A 104 11.08 2.76 2.79
C GLN A 104 11.12 2.58 1.29
N GLY A 105 10.11 3.05 0.57
CA GLY A 105 10.19 3.04 -0.88
C GLY A 105 11.41 3.82 -1.40
N ALA A 106 11.93 4.82 -0.68
CA ALA A 106 13.16 5.51 -1.06
C ALA A 106 14.44 4.66 -0.86
N ASP A 107 14.37 3.50 -0.19
CA ASP A 107 15.54 2.69 0.09
C ASP A 107 16.09 2.06 -1.19
N ARG A 108 17.36 2.37 -1.50
CA ARG A 108 18.14 1.75 -2.60
C ARG A 108 17.45 1.85 -3.97
N GLY A 109 16.72 2.94 -4.23
CA GLY A 109 16.02 3.16 -5.50
C GLY A 109 14.79 2.26 -5.70
N LEU A 110 14.14 1.85 -4.61
CA LEU A 110 12.94 1.02 -4.66
C LEU A 110 11.77 1.74 -5.33
N LEU A 111 11.53 3.00 -4.99
CA LEU A 111 10.55 3.93 -5.56
C LEU A 111 11.23 5.26 -5.86
N HIS A 112 10.97 5.82 -7.04
CA HIS A 112 11.41 7.16 -7.44
C HIS A 112 10.20 7.99 -7.83
N SER A 113 10.20 9.26 -7.44
CA SER A 113 9.26 10.21 -7.99
C SER A 113 9.85 10.90 -9.20
N GLY A 114 9.12 10.86 -10.32
CA GLY A 114 9.50 11.55 -11.54
C GLY A 114 9.14 13.03 -11.46
N ALA A 115 10.09 13.91 -11.76
CA ALA A 115 9.80 15.28 -12.14
C ALA A 115 9.41 15.32 -13.63
N ALA A 116 8.24 14.81 -13.99
CA ALA A 116 7.71 15.06 -15.32
C ALA A 116 7.05 16.44 -15.30
N SER A 117 7.82 17.48 -15.62
CA SER A 117 7.24 18.76 -16.04
C SER A 117 6.53 18.52 -17.36
N SER A 118 5.20 18.44 -17.35
CA SER A 118 4.43 18.56 -18.58
C SER A 118 4.58 19.97 -19.13
N GLU A 119 4.37 20.14 -20.44
CA GLU A 119 4.52 21.42 -21.15
C GLU A 119 3.58 22.54 -20.60
N ASP A 120 2.62 22.18 -19.75
CA ASP A 120 1.69 23.07 -19.05
C ASP A 120 2.13 23.46 -17.62
N GLY A 121 3.29 22.99 -17.15
CA GLY A 121 3.81 23.28 -15.81
C GLY A 121 3.17 22.45 -14.69
N SER A 122 2.34 21.45 -14.99
CA SER A 122 1.95 20.46 -13.98
C SER A 122 3.09 19.46 -13.73
N GLN A 123 3.32 19.13 -12.45
CA GLN A 123 4.19 18.01 -12.10
C GLN A 123 3.35 16.75 -12.27
N ASP A 124 3.60 16.02 -13.35
CA ASP A 124 3.03 14.70 -13.50
C ASP A 124 3.77 13.80 -12.51
N GLY A 125 3.20 13.68 -11.29
CA GLY A 125 3.77 12.99 -10.14
C GLY A 125 3.85 11.47 -10.31
N SER A 126 4.35 11.05 -11.47
CA SER A 126 4.70 9.71 -11.84
C SER A 126 5.61 9.10 -10.77
N VAL A 127 5.33 7.85 -10.44
CA VAL A 127 6.15 7.05 -9.53
C VAL A 127 6.60 5.83 -10.30
N THR A 128 7.90 5.55 -10.25
CA THR A 128 8.48 4.35 -10.87
C THR A 128 9.15 3.52 -9.79
N ALA A 129 9.24 2.21 -10.01
CA ALA A 129 9.95 1.30 -9.12
C ALA A 129 11.15 0.68 -9.82
N GLY A 130 12.20 0.40 -9.06
CA GLY A 130 13.45 -0.14 -9.57
C GLY A 130 14.16 -1.03 -8.57
N ALA A 131 15.21 -1.72 -9.05
CA ALA A 131 16.14 -2.49 -8.22
C ALA A 131 15.48 -3.53 -7.27
N LEU A 132 14.37 -4.16 -7.68
CA LEU A 132 13.58 -5.02 -6.80
C LEU A 132 14.17 -6.39 -6.45
N GLY A 133 15.25 -6.83 -7.09
CA GLY A 133 15.78 -8.19 -6.91
C GLY A 133 15.96 -8.59 -5.44
N TRP A 134 16.40 -7.67 -4.59
CA TRP A 134 16.55 -7.93 -3.15
C TRP A 134 15.20 -7.98 -2.39
N VAL A 135 14.19 -7.23 -2.82
CA VAL A 135 12.81 -7.32 -2.28
C VAL A 135 12.19 -8.65 -2.68
N GLU A 136 12.39 -9.06 -3.93
CA GLU A 136 11.94 -10.36 -4.40
C GLU A 136 12.60 -11.50 -3.61
N ASP A 137 13.90 -11.37 -3.31
CA ASP A 137 14.64 -12.34 -2.50
C ASP A 137 14.06 -12.44 -1.08
N LEU A 138 13.67 -11.32 -0.45
CA LEU A 138 12.97 -11.33 0.84
C LEU A 138 11.68 -12.16 0.77
N VAL A 139 10.84 -11.91 -0.25
CA VAL A 139 9.59 -12.66 -0.45
C VAL A 139 9.88 -14.14 -0.69
N LYS A 140 10.87 -14.49 -1.53
CA LYS A 140 11.29 -15.88 -1.79
C LYS A 140 11.84 -16.56 -0.54
N MET A 141 12.44 -15.81 0.38
CA MET A 141 12.88 -16.26 1.70
C MET A 141 11.75 -16.30 2.75
N ARG A 142 10.50 -16.05 2.36
CA ARG A 142 9.31 -16.05 3.24
C ARG A 142 9.33 -14.95 4.31
N VAL A 143 10.01 -13.85 4.01
CA VAL A 143 9.98 -12.62 4.80
C VAL A 143 8.92 -11.71 4.19
N VAL A 144 8.07 -11.11 5.03
CA VAL A 144 7.05 -10.14 4.59
C VAL A 144 7.65 -8.74 4.57
N PRO A 145 7.86 -8.11 3.40
CA PRO A 145 8.32 -6.73 3.32
C PRO A 145 7.17 -5.79 3.68
N VAL A 146 7.45 -4.82 4.56
CA VAL A 146 6.53 -3.74 4.92
C VAL A 146 7.10 -2.43 4.37
N VAL A 147 6.52 -1.94 3.28
CA VAL A 147 7.01 -0.79 2.50
C VAL A 147 6.19 0.45 2.81
N SER A 148 6.84 1.53 3.27
CA SER A 148 6.20 2.85 3.32
C SER A 148 6.21 3.50 1.95
N ALA A 149 5.09 4.11 1.53
CA ALA A 149 4.94 4.88 0.29
C ALA A 149 5.71 6.22 0.29
N LEU A 150 7.02 6.12 0.47
CA LEU A 150 7.99 7.19 0.32
C LEU A 150 8.78 6.91 -0.95
N ALA A 151 8.94 7.88 -1.84
CA ALA A 151 9.79 7.74 -3.01
C ALA A 151 11.04 8.60 -2.87
N GLU A 152 12.13 8.19 -3.52
CA GLU A 152 13.30 9.03 -3.71
C GLU A 152 12.93 10.25 -4.57
N GLY A 153 12.97 11.43 -3.95
CA GLY A 153 12.75 12.71 -4.60
C GLY A 153 14.06 13.50 -4.74
N PRO A 154 14.04 14.69 -5.39
CA PRO A 154 15.24 15.43 -5.79
C PRO A 154 16.10 15.92 -4.62
N GLU A 155 15.48 16.29 -3.50
CA GLU A 155 16.19 16.78 -2.31
C GLU A 155 16.13 15.80 -1.14
N ARG A 156 15.09 14.96 -1.09
CA ARG A 156 14.79 14.05 0.02
C ARG A 156 13.71 13.07 -0.38
N ALA A 157 13.47 12.08 0.48
CA ALA A 157 12.32 11.21 0.35
C ALA A 157 11.01 12.00 0.49
N GLU A 158 10.04 11.71 -0.38
CA GLU A 158 8.74 12.37 -0.40
C GLU A 158 7.60 11.35 -0.32
N ALA A 159 6.51 11.74 0.33
CA ALA A 159 5.30 10.93 0.37
C ALA A 159 4.65 10.92 -1.02
N VAL A 160 4.31 9.74 -1.50
CA VAL A 160 3.64 9.57 -2.79
C VAL A 160 2.27 8.92 -2.61
N ALA A 161 1.40 9.11 -3.60
CA ALA A 161 0.07 8.51 -3.59
C ALA A 161 0.15 6.97 -3.54
N PRO A 162 -0.64 6.31 -2.69
CA PRO A 162 -0.57 4.86 -2.50
C PRO A 162 -0.90 4.09 -3.77
N ASP A 163 -1.86 4.55 -4.58
CA ASP A 163 -2.18 3.92 -5.87
C ASP A 163 -0.98 3.93 -6.82
N ARG A 164 -0.25 5.05 -6.89
CA ARG A 164 0.95 5.17 -7.74
C ARG A 164 2.09 4.29 -7.25
N ALA A 165 2.36 4.28 -5.94
CA ALA A 165 3.36 3.39 -5.36
C ALA A 165 3.03 1.90 -5.57
N ALA A 166 1.77 1.52 -5.36
CA ALA A 166 1.31 0.14 -5.53
C ALA A 166 1.47 -0.32 -7.00
N LEU A 167 1.06 0.51 -7.95
CA LEU A 167 1.18 0.23 -9.38
C LEU A 167 2.65 0.12 -9.81
N ALA A 168 3.50 1.05 -9.38
CA ALA A 168 4.93 1.04 -9.68
C ALA A 168 5.60 -0.24 -9.16
N LEU A 169 5.35 -0.62 -7.89
CA LEU A 169 5.86 -1.85 -7.31
C LEU A 169 5.39 -3.08 -8.10
N ALA A 170 4.09 -3.16 -8.40
CA ALA A 170 3.54 -4.30 -9.09
C ALA A 170 4.06 -4.43 -10.53
N GLU A 171 4.37 -3.33 -11.21
CA GLU A 171 4.98 -3.32 -12.54
C GLU A 171 6.40 -3.87 -12.49
N ALA A 172 7.20 -3.46 -11.51
CA ALA A 172 8.58 -3.89 -11.38
C ALA A 172 8.75 -5.32 -10.79
N LEU A 173 7.73 -5.90 -10.15
CA LEU A 173 7.73 -7.26 -9.59
C LEU A 173 7.41 -8.33 -10.65
N GLU A 174 8.11 -8.31 -11.79
CA GLU A 174 7.81 -9.16 -12.95
C GLU A 174 7.98 -10.67 -12.67
N SER A 175 8.75 -11.04 -11.65
CA SER A 175 8.90 -12.44 -11.25
C SER A 175 7.66 -13.02 -10.53
N PHE A 176 6.66 -12.19 -10.22
CA PHE A 176 5.44 -12.57 -9.51
C PHE A 176 4.17 -12.23 -10.30
N ALA A 177 3.14 -13.06 -10.11
CA ALA A 177 1.77 -12.72 -10.48
C ALA A 177 1.14 -11.90 -9.35
N VAL A 178 1.21 -10.57 -9.47
CA VAL A 178 0.78 -9.65 -8.40
C VAL A 178 -0.76 -9.51 -8.38
N THR A 179 -1.34 -9.69 -7.19
CA THR A 179 -2.76 -9.39 -6.92
C THR A 179 -2.85 -8.29 -5.87
N PHE A 180 -3.53 -7.20 -6.20
CA PHE A 180 -3.81 -6.13 -5.25
C PHE A 180 -4.92 -6.55 -4.30
N CYS A 181 -4.67 -6.41 -3.00
CA CYS A 181 -5.61 -6.75 -1.94
C CYS A 181 -5.93 -5.48 -1.14
N PHE A 182 -7.21 -5.13 -1.07
CA PHE A 182 -7.73 -4.02 -0.28
C PHE A 182 -8.69 -4.55 0.77
N LEU A 183 -8.61 -4.01 1.98
CA LEU A 183 -9.39 -4.48 3.12
C LEU A 183 -10.72 -3.73 3.21
N VAL A 184 -11.82 -4.47 3.42
CA VAL A 184 -13.13 -3.89 3.72
C VAL A 184 -13.36 -3.83 5.22
N LYS A 185 -14.16 -2.86 5.64
CA LYS A 185 -14.72 -2.77 6.99
C LYS A 185 -15.84 -3.79 7.13
N GLY A 186 -15.73 -4.67 8.12
CA GLY A 186 -16.76 -5.66 8.44
C GLY A 186 -16.76 -6.85 7.48
N ASP A 187 -17.96 -7.25 7.01
CA ASP A 187 -18.15 -8.50 6.29
C ASP A 187 -17.61 -8.45 4.85
N ARG A 188 -16.97 -9.55 4.44
CA ARG A 188 -16.47 -9.73 3.08
C ARG A 188 -17.56 -9.57 2.00
N LEU A 189 -17.27 -8.70 1.04
CA LEU A 189 -17.99 -8.61 -0.22
C LEU A 189 -17.66 -9.82 -1.11
N ARG A 190 -18.67 -10.44 -1.71
CA ARG A 190 -18.51 -11.68 -2.50
C ARG A 190 -18.67 -11.48 -4.00
N ASP A 191 -19.60 -10.62 -4.39
CA ASP A 191 -19.94 -10.41 -5.79
C ASP A 191 -18.92 -9.48 -6.45
N PRO A 192 -18.52 -9.73 -7.71
CA PRO A 192 -17.66 -8.81 -8.45
C PRO A 192 -18.30 -7.42 -8.58
N LEU A 193 -17.46 -6.39 -8.53
CA LEU A 193 -17.85 -4.98 -8.59
C LEU A 193 -17.13 -4.28 -9.75
N SER A 194 -17.79 -3.29 -10.35
CA SER A 194 -17.12 -2.29 -11.20
C SER A 194 -16.48 -1.23 -10.31
N ALA A 195 -15.38 -0.63 -10.76
CA ALA A 195 -14.68 0.47 -10.09
C ALA A 195 -15.58 1.71 -9.88
N ASP A 196 -16.63 1.87 -10.69
CA ASP A 196 -17.64 2.92 -10.53
C ASP A 196 -18.72 2.58 -9.49
N ALA A 197 -18.84 1.30 -9.13
CA ALA A 197 -19.81 0.79 -8.17
C ALA A 197 -19.17 0.42 -6.82
N LEU A 198 -17.97 0.94 -6.54
CA LEU A 198 -17.31 0.75 -5.24
C LEU A 198 -18.14 1.36 -4.11
N PRO A 199 -18.25 0.69 -2.96
CA PRO A 199 -18.95 1.24 -1.81
C PRO A 199 -18.19 2.43 -1.22
N GLY A 200 -18.88 3.24 -0.41
CA GLY A 200 -18.27 4.39 0.26
C GLY A 200 -17.35 4.03 1.42
N ASP A 201 -16.75 5.06 2.02
CA ASP A 201 -15.77 4.98 3.12
C ASP A 201 -16.23 4.20 4.35
N ASP A 202 -17.55 4.06 4.57
CA ASP A 202 -18.11 3.27 5.68
C ASP A 202 -17.88 1.76 5.53
N VAL A 203 -17.64 1.29 4.31
CA VAL A 203 -17.40 -0.12 3.97
C VAL A 203 -16.02 -0.33 3.37
N LEU A 204 -15.56 0.56 2.49
CA LEU A 204 -14.26 0.46 1.86
C LEU A 204 -13.49 1.74 2.15
N PRO A 205 -12.44 1.71 3.00
CA PRO A 205 -11.59 2.87 3.19
C PRO A 205 -10.94 3.26 1.86
N GLU A 206 -10.92 4.57 1.56
CA GLU A 206 -10.19 5.12 0.42
C GLU A 206 -10.56 4.50 -0.95
N PRO A 207 -11.85 4.45 -1.33
CA PRO A 207 -12.31 3.79 -2.55
C PRO A 207 -11.73 4.42 -3.83
N ALA A 208 -11.29 5.68 -3.76
CA ALA A 208 -10.60 6.36 -4.86
C ALA A 208 -9.25 5.69 -5.20
N VAL A 209 -8.52 5.19 -4.20
CA VAL A 209 -7.25 4.45 -4.41
C VAL A 209 -7.53 3.15 -5.14
N VAL A 210 -8.55 2.40 -4.69
CA VAL A 210 -8.98 1.15 -5.33
C VAL A 210 -9.40 1.37 -6.78
N ARG A 211 -10.21 2.41 -7.05
CA ARG A 211 -10.64 2.77 -8.41
C ARG A 211 -9.45 3.01 -9.32
N ARG A 212 -8.53 3.89 -8.91
CA ARG A 212 -7.34 4.23 -9.71
C ARG A 212 -6.45 3.03 -9.97
N VAL A 213 -6.27 2.15 -8.97
CA VAL A 213 -5.54 0.89 -9.15
C VAL A 213 -6.28 -0.03 -10.12
N ALA A 214 -7.59 -0.24 -9.98
CA ALA A 214 -8.36 -1.11 -10.87
C ALA A 214 -8.31 -0.64 -12.34
N ASP A 215 -8.52 0.65 -12.58
CA ASP A 215 -8.52 1.24 -13.93
C ASP A 215 -7.14 1.19 -14.58
N ALA A 216 -6.07 1.40 -13.81
CA ALA A 216 -4.70 1.32 -14.31
C ALA A 216 -4.25 -0.13 -14.54
N ASN A 217 -4.57 -1.02 -13.60
CA ASN A 217 -4.14 -2.41 -13.59
C ASN A 217 -4.82 -3.24 -14.69
N ALA A 218 -6.04 -2.88 -15.11
CA ALA A 218 -6.75 -3.53 -16.22
C ALA A 218 -6.04 -3.39 -17.57
N ARG A 219 -5.06 -2.48 -17.70
CA ARG A 219 -4.25 -2.30 -18.91
C ARG A 219 -3.05 -3.24 -19.01
N ARG A 220 -2.78 -4.06 -17.98
CA ARG A 220 -1.69 -5.04 -17.99
C ARG A 220 -2.04 -6.25 -18.85
N ASP A 221 -1.02 -6.87 -19.44
CA ASP A 221 -1.17 -8.03 -20.33
C ASP A 221 -1.79 -9.26 -19.64
N ASP A 222 -1.63 -9.39 -18.32
CA ASP A 222 -2.22 -10.46 -17.51
C ASP A 222 -3.66 -10.14 -17.03
N GLY A 223 -4.20 -8.99 -17.42
CA GLY A 223 -5.52 -8.51 -17.05
C GLY A 223 -5.64 -8.02 -15.60
N GLY A 224 -4.54 -7.99 -14.83
CA GLY A 224 -4.40 -7.37 -13.52
C GLY A 224 -5.48 -7.70 -12.48
N ARG A 225 -5.15 -8.44 -11.41
CA ARG A 225 -6.14 -8.81 -10.39
C ARG A 225 -6.23 -7.82 -9.22
N VAL A 226 -7.45 -7.32 -8.94
CA VAL A 226 -7.77 -6.50 -7.76
C VAL A 226 -8.89 -7.17 -6.95
N VAL A 227 -8.69 -7.31 -5.64
CA VAL A 227 -9.62 -7.99 -4.72
C VAL A 227 -9.91 -7.12 -3.51
N LEU A 228 -11.21 -6.95 -3.20
CA LEU A 228 -11.67 -6.45 -1.91
C LEU A 228 -11.92 -7.63 -0.98
N THR A 229 -11.23 -7.67 0.16
CA THR A 229 -11.23 -8.81 1.08
C THR A 229 -11.40 -8.36 2.52
N ASP A 230 -11.83 -9.28 3.39
CA ASP A 230 -11.65 -9.18 4.83
C ASP A 230 -10.39 -9.96 5.26
N LEU A 231 -10.11 -10.00 6.56
CA LEU A 231 -8.97 -10.73 7.10
C LEU A 231 -9.07 -12.24 6.83
N ASP A 232 -10.25 -12.84 7.06
CA ASP A 232 -10.47 -14.26 6.78
C ASP A 232 -10.32 -14.61 5.30
N GLY A 233 -10.71 -13.71 4.41
CA GLY A 233 -10.60 -13.85 2.97
C GLY A 233 -9.16 -13.77 2.51
N PHE A 234 -8.36 -12.89 3.09
CA PHE A 234 -6.95 -12.71 2.73
C PHE A 234 -6.13 -13.98 3.05
N PHE A 235 -6.42 -14.62 4.19
CA PHE A 235 -5.76 -15.84 4.66
C PHE A 235 -6.46 -17.14 4.25
N ALA A 236 -7.33 -17.12 3.25
CA ALA A 236 -7.97 -18.35 2.77
C ALA A 236 -6.95 -19.31 2.13
N ASP A 237 -7.14 -20.63 2.32
CA ASP A 237 -6.17 -21.68 1.96
C ASP A 237 -5.77 -21.68 0.46
N ASP A 238 -6.69 -21.27 -0.43
CA ASP A 238 -6.48 -21.25 -1.89
C ASP A 238 -6.09 -19.85 -2.41
N GLY A 239 -5.66 -18.95 -1.50
CA GLY A 239 -5.36 -17.55 -1.77
C GLY A 239 -6.55 -16.61 -1.50
N PRO A 240 -6.33 -15.28 -1.59
CA PRO A 240 -7.30 -14.27 -1.22
C PRO A 240 -8.66 -14.43 -1.91
N ARG A 241 -9.71 -14.46 -1.08
CA ARG A 241 -11.11 -14.52 -1.46
C ARG A 241 -11.79 -13.18 -1.19
N GLY A 242 -12.68 -12.77 -2.10
CA GLY A 242 -13.37 -11.50 -1.99
C GLY A 242 -13.96 -11.05 -3.32
N ALA A 243 -14.55 -9.85 -3.32
CA ALA A 243 -15.10 -9.24 -4.52
C ALA A 243 -13.96 -8.85 -5.47
N GLN A 244 -14.02 -9.33 -6.71
CA GLN A 244 -13.12 -8.86 -7.75
C GLN A 244 -13.57 -7.48 -8.23
N VAL A 245 -12.64 -6.53 -8.29
CA VAL A 245 -12.90 -5.21 -8.85
C VAL A 245 -12.47 -5.20 -10.31
N ARG A 246 -13.37 -4.79 -11.20
CA ARG A 246 -13.09 -4.58 -12.63
C ARG A 246 -13.01 -3.10 -12.89
N ALA A 247 -12.15 -2.69 -13.84
CA ALA A 247 -12.13 -1.32 -14.32
C ALA A 247 -13.54 -0.84 -14.75
N ALA A 248 -13.73 0.47 -14.68
CA ALA A 248 -14.95 1.14 -15.14
C ALA A 248 -15.24 0.85 -16.63
#